data_AF-A0AAD9DC89-F1
#
_entry.id   AF-A0AAD9DC89-F1
#
_cell.length_a   1.000
_cell.length_b   1.000
_cell.length_c   1.000
_cell.angle_alpha   90.00
_cell.angle_beta   90.00
_cell.angle_gamma   90.00
#
_symmetry.space_group_name_H-M   'P 1'
#
loop_
_entity.id
_entity.type
_entity.pdbx_description
1 polymer ?
#
loop_
_entity_poly.entity_id
_entity_poly.type
_entity_poly.pdbx_seq_one_letter_code
_entity_poly.pdbx_strand_id
1 'polypeptide(L)'
;MLLMIMMSSFLSRRLNIFYAKINKYTMKSFATILLIIACTNAFTSTSTQRRRILPQQQQQQPICNNNGPIVTRLQSSSASSSSSKPEQSKAQALPPPSTFREAEVAGLRLMQDGRHEEALKAFQKAMSLPGSRPDILRTANVPGPSPVGGSKGGTQDRFVQNLDEFEFQAAHYNVACAHACLGNVGDAVNNLQKAFEYGFDNFATVRADPDLGNLEGTREFDALMKKWDPKSRGIMGLFGK
;
A
#
# COMPACT_ATOMS: atom_id res chain seq x y z
N MET A 1 -6.72 78.94 -41.43
CA MET A 1 -7.48 78.61 -40.20
C MET A 1 -8.41 77.39 -40.36
N LEU A 2 -9.11 77.19 -41.48
CA LEU A 2 -10.01 76.04 -41.67
C LEU A 2 -9.31 74.65 -41.68
N LEU A 3 -8.04 74.57 -42.09
CA LEU A 3 -7.33 73.28 -42.21
C LEU A 3 -6.91 72.68 -40.85
N MET A 4 -6.68 73.52 -39.82
CA MET A 4 -6.28 73.02 -38.49
C MET A 4 -7.46 72.50 -37.65
N ILE A 5 -8.67 72.98 -37.90
CA ILE A 5 -9.88 72.52 -37.18
C ILE A 5 -10.26 71.10 -37.64
N MET A 6 -10.12 70.79 -38.94
CA MET A 6 -10.44 69.45 -39.46
C MET A 6 -9.49 68.36 -38.94
N MET A 7 -8.20 68.64 -38.75
CA MET A 7 -7.23 67.65 -38.25
C MET A 7 -7.41 67.31 -36.76
N SER A 8 -7.87 68.24 -35.91
CA SER A 8 -8.07 67.94 -34.48
C SER A 8 -9.30 67.04 -34.25
N SER A 9 -10.39 67.27 -35.00
CA SER A 9 -11.58 66.42 -34.96
C SER A 9 -11.37 65.02 -35.55
N PHE A 10 -10.40 64.85 -36.45
CA PHE A 10 -10.08 63.53 -37.02
C PHE A 10 -9.20 62.68 -36.09
N LEU A 11 -8.24 63.29 -35.38
CA LEU A 11 -7.45 62.57 -34.37
C LEU A 11 -8.29 62.15 -33.16
N SER A 12 -9.18 63.03 -32.67
CA SER A 12 -10.01 62.71 -31.49
C SER A 12 -11.00 61.56 -31.75
N ARG A 13 -11.56 61.47 -32.97
CA ARG A 13 -12.42 60.34 -33.36
C ARG A 13 -11.64 59.04 -33.55
N ARG A 14 -10.39 59.09 -34.04
CA ARG A 14 -9.55 57.88 -34.19
C ARG A 14 -9.03 57.35 -32.85
N LEU A 15 -8.70 58.21 -31.89
CA LEU A 15 -8.29 57.79 -30.54
C LEU A 15 -9.42 57.13 -29.75
N ASN A 16 -10.66 57.66 -29.82
CA ASN A 16 -11.80 57.06 -29.12
C ASN A 16 -12.20 55.68 -29.68
N ILE A 17 -12.11 55.48 -31.00
CA ILE A 17 -12.38 54.17 -31.62
C ILE A 17 -11.29 53.15 -31.23
N PHE A 18 -10.03 53.59 -31.12
CA PHE A 18 -8.92 52.72 -30.72
C PHE A 18 -9.02 52.32 -29.24
N TYR A 19 -9.33 53.25 -28.34
CA TYR A 19 -9.54 52.97 -26.91
C TYR A 19 -10.75 52.07 -26.64
N ALA A 20 -11.87 52.27 -27.36
CA ALA A 20 -13.04 51.40 -27.24
C ALA A 20 -12.79 49.97 -27.77
N LYS A 21 -11.90 49.79 -28.75
CA LYS A 21 -11.56 48.49 -29.32
C LYS A 21 -10.57 47.70 -28.46
N ILE A 22 -9.63 48.37 -27.79
CA ILE A 22 -8.70 47.73 -26.84
C ILE A 22 -9.46 47.17 -25.63
N ASN A 23 -10.40 47.94 -25.06
CA ASN A 23 -11.13 47.54 -23.86
C ASN A 23 -12.05 46.32 -24.06
N LYS A 24 -12.56 46.12 -25.29
CA LYS A 24 -13.39 44.95 -25.63
C LYS A 24 -12.57 43.66 -25.81
N TYR A 25 -11.30 43.75 -26.21
CA TYR A 25 -10.43 42.59 -26.41
C TYR A 25 -9.74 42.15 -25.13
N THR A 26 -9.31 43.07 -24.27
CA THR A 26 -8.73 42.74 -22.96
C THR A 26 -9.77 42.10 -22.02
N MET A 27 -11.00 42.62 -21.94
CA MET A 27 -12.03 42.04 -21.08
C MET A 27 -12.51 40.65 -21.53
N LYS A 28 -12.58 40.39 -22.85
CA LYS A 28 -12.93 39.06 -23.37
C LYS A 28 -11.83 38.04 -23.09
N SER A 29 -10.57 38.44 -23.15
CA SER A 29 -9.44 37.55 -22.88
C SER A 29 -9.31 37.20 -21.39
N PHE A 30 -9.63 38.11 -20.47
CA PHE A 30 -9.70 37.79 -19.04
C PHE A 30 -10.90 36.90 -18.69
N ALA A 31 -12.06 37.10 -19.33
CA ALA A 31 -13.22 36.25 -19.13
C ALA A 31 -12.98 34.81 -19.63
N THR A 32 -12.30 34.61 -20.75
CA THR A 32 -11.93 33.26 -21.21
C THR A 32 -10.86 32.61 -20.33
N ILE A 33 -9.86 33.36 -19.84
CA ILE A 33 -8.86 32.83 -18.90
C ILE A 33 -9.52 32.43 -17.57
N LEU A 34 -10.45 33.25 -17.03
CA LEU A 34 -11.21 32.92 -15.82
C LEU A 34 -12.15 31.73 -16.03
N LEU A 35 -12.78 31.58 -17.21
CA LEU A 35 -13.60 30.42 -17.54
C LEU A 35 -12.77 29.14 -17.65
N ILE A 36 -11.55 29.20 -18.21
CA ILE A 36 -10.64 28.05 -18.27
C ILE A 36 -10.19 27.63 -16.86
N ILE A 37 -9.87 28.58 -15.97
CA ILE A 37 -9.51 28.30 -14.58
C ILE A 37 -10.70 27.71 -13.80
N ALA A 38 -11.92 28.19 -14.04
CA ALA A 38 -13.13 27.61 -13.44
C ALA A 38 -13.43 26.19 -13.97
N CYS A 39 -13.19 25.92 -15.26
CA CYS A 39 -13.35 24.59 -15.86
C CYS A 39 -12.30 23.58 -15.38
N THR A 40 -11.06 24.01 -15.09
CA THR A 40 -10.05 23.11 -14.49
C THR A 40 -10.38 22.77 -13.03
N ASN A 41 -11.03 23.67 -12.29
CA ASN A 41 -11.47 23.40 -10.91
C ASN A 41 -12.76 22.56 -10.84
N ALA A 42 -13.55 22.52 -11.91
CA ALA A 42 -14.72 21.65 -12.02
C ALA A 42 -14.36 20.22 -12.48
N PHE A 43 -13.27 20.04 -13.24
CA PHE A 43 -12.80 18.72 -13.69
C PHE A 43 -12.03 17.93 -12.61
N THR A 44 -11.62 18.58 -11.52
CA THR A 44 -11.03 17.90 -10.35
C THR A 44 -12.05 17.41 -9.33
N SER A 45 -13.36 17.64 -9.54
CA SER A 45 -14.43 17.22 -8.60
C SER A 45 -15.25 16.00 -9.03
N THR A 46 -14.88 15.32 -10.12
CA THR A 46 -15.40 13.97 -10.44
C THR A 46 -14.27 12.97 -10.66
N SER A 47 -13.19 13.09 -9.87
CA SER A 47 -12.56 11.86 -9.41
C SER A 47 -13.37 11.42 -8.20
N THR A 48 -14.31 10.50 -8.42
CA THR A 48 -14.68 9.56 -7.38
C THR A 48 -13.37 8.93 -6.94
N GLN A 49 -12.74 9.54 -5.95
CA GLN A 49 -11.71 8.94 -5.14
C GLN A 49 -12.43 7.76 -4.52
N ARG A 50 -12.44 6.64 -5.25
CA ARG A 50 -12.35 5.31 -4.67
C ARG A 50 -11.20 5.51 -3.70
N ARG A 51 -11.55 5.77 -2.44
CA ARG A 51 -10.66 5.42 -1.36
C ARG A 51 -10.36 3.96 -1.68
N ARG A 52 -9.16 3.71 -2.23
CA ARG A 52 -8.48 2.47 -1.94
C ARG A 52 -8.40 2.50 -0.44
N ILE A 53 -9.42 1.94 0.20
CA ILE A 53 -9.24 1.30 1.47
C ILE A 53 -8.38 0.09 1.09
N LEU A 54 -7.09 0.34 0.86
CA LEU A 54 -6.10 -0.67 1.15
C LEU A 54 -6.42 -1.06 2.59
N PRO A 55 -6.67 -2.34 2.89
CA PRO A 55 -6.62 -2.75 4.28
C PRO A 55 -5.28 -2.22 4.78
N GLN A 56 -5.33 -1.29 5.73
CA GLN A 56 -4.10 -0.83 6.37
C GLN A 56 -3.43 -2.11 6.85
N GLN A 57 -2.31 -2.46 6.22
CA GLN A 57 -1.30 -3.26 6.87
C GLN A 57 -1.04 -2.48 8.16
N GLN A 58 -1.64 -2.97 9.25
CA GLN A 58 -1.51 -2.37 10.56
C GLN A 58 -0.01 -2.27 10.77
N GLN A 59 0.49 -1.03 10.83
CA GLN A 59 1.90 -0.74 11.07
C GLN A 59 2.38 -1.65 12.21
N GLN A 60 3.13 -2.70 11.87
CA GLN A 60 3.74 -3.56 12.87
C GLN A 60 4.76 -2.71 13.63
N GLN A 61 4.69 -2.76 14.96
CA GLN A 61 5.69 -2.15 15.82
C GLN A 61 6.97 -3.00 15.80
N PRO A 62 8.15 -2.39 16.00
CA PRO A 62 9.44 -3.09 16.12
C PRO A 62 9.46 -4.13 17.23
N ILE A 63 9.93 -5.35 16.96
CA ILE A 63 9.96 -6.41 18.01
C ILE A 63 11.31 -7.12 18.06
N CYS A 64 12.02 -7.22 16.94
CA CYS A 64 13.28 -7.97 16.90
C CYS A 64 14.48 -7.19 17.47
N ASN A 65 14.28 -5.98 18.00
CA ASN A 65 15.30 -5.25 18.76
C ASN A 65 14.91 -5.19 20.25
N ASN A 66 15.46 -6.12 21.03
CA ASN A 66 15.18 -6.30 22.45
C ASN A 66 15.49 -5.05 23.29
N ASN A 67 14.46 -4.48 23.93
CA ASN A 67 14.57 -3.76 25.21
C ASN A 67 13.25 -3.85 26.00
N GLY A 68 12.98 -5.01 26.62
CA GLY A 68 12.07 -5.19 27.77
C GLY A 68 10.57 -4.97 27.53
N PRO A 69 9.70 -5.41 28.47
CA PRO A 69 8.26 -5.39 28.28
C PRO A 69 7.72 -3.97 28.47
N ILE A 70 7.25 -3.34 27.39
CA ILE A 70 6.48 -2.10 27.49
C ILE A 70 5.04 -2.45 27.83
N VAL A 71 4.72 -2.24 29.11
CA VAL A 71 3.39 -2.22 29.69
C VAL A 71 2.46 -1.31 28.88
N THR A 72 1.33 -1.86 28.44
CA THR A 72 0.22 -1.12 27.83
C THR A 72 -0.29 -0.05 28.80
N ARG A 73 -0.05 1.23 28.46
CA ARG A 73 -0.69 2.38 29.12
C ARG A 73 -2.11 2.53 28.57
N LEU A 74 -3.08 1.87 29.19
CA LEU A 74 -4.49 2.26 29.15
C LEU A 74 -4.79 3.07 30.41
N GLN A 75 -5.33 4.27 30.22
CA GLN A 75 -5.62 5.24 31.26
C GLN A 75 -6.72 4.72 32.21
N SER A 76 -6.33 4.67 33.48
CA SER A 76 -7.10 4.88 34.71
C SER A 76 -8.61 5.15 34.61
N SER A 77 -9.38 4.31 35.30
CA SER A 77 -10.40 4.77 36.25
C SER A 77 -10.40 3.90 37.51
N SER A 78 -10.22 4.60 38.63
CA SER A 78 -10.33 4.32 40.07
C SER A 78 -10.85 2.97 40.62
N ALA A 79 -10.00 2.39 41.47
CA ALA A 79 -10.23 1.93 42.85
C ALA A 79 -11.28 0.84 43.16
N SER A 80 -10.79 -0.35 43.53
CA SER A 80 -10.91 -0.87 44.90
C SER A 80 -10.12 -2.19 45.05
N SER A 81 -9.34 -2.26 46.12
CA SER A 81 -8.48 -3.36 46.54
C SER A 81 -9.27 -4.59 46.99
N SER A 82 -8.95 -5.76 46.44
CA SER A 82 -9.06 -7.02 47.16
C SER A 82 -8.01 -8.00 46.65
N SER A 83 -7.09 -8.35 47.55
CA SER A 83 -6.10 -9.40 47.39
C SER A 83 -6.79 -10.75 47.16
N SER A 84 -6.67 -11.28 45.94
CA SER A 84 -6.88 -12.68 45.64
C SER A 84 -5.77 -13.18 44.73
N LYS A 85 -5.18 -14.32 45.12
CA LYS A 85 -4.12 -15.09 44.45
C LYS A 85 -4.31 -15.14 42.92
N PRO A 86 -3.23 -15.24 42.12
CA PRO A 86 -3.34 -15.43 40.68
C PRO A 86 -3.90 -16.84 40.42
N GLU A 87 -5.20 -16.90 40.22
CA GLU A 87 -5.86 -18.04 39.61
C GLU A 87 -5.41 -18.05 38.14
N GLN A 88 -4.58 -19.01 37.78
CA GLN A 88 -4.25 -19.32 36.39
C GLN A 88 -5.56 -19.66 35.68
N SER A 89 -6.21 -18.65 35.11
CA SER A 89 -7.31 -18.87 34.19
C SER A 89 -6.72 -19.63 33.01
N LYS A 90 -7.13 -20.90 32.85
CA LYS A 90 -6.99 -21.64 31.58
C LYS A 90 -7.51 -20.72 30.48
N ALA A 91 -6.60 -20.08 29.76
CA ALA A 91 -6.91 -19.34 28.56
C ALA A 91 -7.63 -20.32 27.63
N GLN A 92 -8.92 -20.09 27.37
CA GLN A 92 -9.61 -20.82 26.34
C GLN A 92 -8.81 -20.65 25.05
N ALA A 93 -8.22 -21.76 24.58
CA ALA A 93 -7.49 -21.78 23.33
C ALA A 93 -8.47 -21.34 22.23
N LEU A 94 -8.19 -20.19 21.62
CA LEU A 94 -8.95 -19.72 20.46
C LEU A 94 -9.02 -20.86 19.43
N PRO A 95 -10.15 -21.02 18.73
CA PRO A 95 -10.26 -22.05 17.71
C PRO A 95 -9.14 -21.88 16.68
N PRO A 96 -8.63 -22.97 16.11
CA PRO A 96 -7.57 -22.90 15.11
C PRO A 96 -8.06 -22.05 13.92
N PRO A 97 -7.19 -21.22 13.32
CA PRO A 97 -7.57 -20.35 12.22
C PRO A 97 -8.04 -21.16 11.02
N SER A 98 -9.12 -20.69 10.42
CA SER A 98 -9.82 -21.34 9.30
C SER A 98 -9.65 -20.60 7.97
N THR A 99 -9.17 -19.36 8.00
CA THR A 99 -8.90 -18.52 6.83
C THR A 99 -7.47 -17.98 6.86
N PHE A 100 -6.97 -17.53 5.70
CA PHE A 100 -5.68 -16.85 5.59
C PHE A 100 -5.60 -15.70 6.61
N ARG A 101 -6.64 -14.84 6.63
CA ARG A 101 -6.69 -13.67 7.50
C ARG A 101 -6.61 -14.00 8.99
N GLU A 102 -7.30 -15.04 9.44
CA GLU A 102 -7.26 -15.46 10.84
C GLU A 102 -5.86 -15.98 11.22
N ALA A 103 -5.24 -16.77 10.35
CA ALA A 103 -3.90 -17.30 10.57
C ALA A 103 -2.82 -16.22 10.51
N GLU A 104 -2.96 -15.24 9.60
CA GLU A 104 -2.11 -14.06 9.53
C GLU A 104 -2.14 -13.30 10.86
N VAL A 105 -3.33 -12.95 11.36
CA VAL A 105 -3.48 -12.24 12.64
C VAL A 105 -2.89 -13.04 13.80
N ALA A 106 -3.06 -14.36 13.82
CA ALA A 106 -2.45 -15.21 14.84
C ALA A 106 -0.92 -15.20 14.76
N GLY A 107 -0.34 -15.30 13.56
CA GLY A 107 1.10 -15.21 13.35
C GLY A 107 1.68 -13.85 13.75
N LEU A 108 0.97 -12.76 13.46
CA LEU A 108 1.37 -11.41 13.86
C LEU A 108 1.39 -11.23 15.38
N ARG A 109 0.45 -11.84 16.11
CA ARG A 109 0.49 -11.88 17.58
C ARG A 109 1.70 -12.66 18.09
N LEU A 110 2.03 -13.78 17.45
CA LEU A 110 3.22 -14.56 17.81
C LEU A 110 4.52 -13.77 17.56
N MET A 111 4.59 -12.98 16.48
CA MET A 111 5.70 -12.03 16.27
C MET A 111 5.77 -11.02 17.42
N GLN A 112 4.62 -10.49 17.87
CA GLN A 112 4.52 -9.58 19.02
C GLN A 112 4.98 -10.17 20.34
N ASP A 113 4.76 -11.45 20.53
CA ASP A 113 5.22 -12.18 21.71
C ASP A 113 6.69 -12.61 21.61
N GLY A 114 7.40 -12.29 20.51
CA GLY A 114 8.77 -12.75 20.25
C GLY A 114 8.88 -14.24 19.89
N ARG A 115 7.77 -14.92 19.62
CA ARG A 115 7.69 -16.35 19.32
C ARG A 115 7.85 -16.59 17.81
N HIS A 116 9.01 -16.22 17.28
CA HIS A 116 9.26 -16.14 15.84
C HIS A 116 9.15 -17.49 15.10
N GLU A 117 9.58 -18.60 15.72
CA GLU A 117 9.46 -19.94 15.11
C GLU A 117 7.99 -20.37 14.96
N GLU A 118 7.15 -20.01 15.93
CA GLU A 118 5.71 -20.32 15.89
C GLU A 118 4.99 -19.39 14.91
N ALA A 119 5.38 -18.12 14.87
CA ALA A 119 4.88 -17.17 13.89
C ALA A 119 5.16 -17.64 12.46
N LEU A 120 6.40 -18.09 12.18
CA LEU A 120 6.79 -18.61 10.88
C LEU A 120 5.89 -19.78 10.45
N LYS A 121 5.66 -20.75 11.35
CA LYS A 121 4.74 -21.87 11.09
C LYS A 121 3.32 -21.40 10.83
N ALA A 122 2.85 -20.40 11.59
CA ALA A 122 1.52 -19.84 11.41
C ALA A 122 1.36 -19.17 10.03
N PHE A 123 2.33 -18.37 9.59
CA PHE A 123 2.30 -17.74 8.27
C PHE A 123 2.40 -18.75 7.12
N GLN A 124 3.25 -19.76 7.25
CA GLN A 124 3.34 -20.85 6.27
C GLN A 124 2.02 -21.61 6.15
N LYS A 125 1.37 -21.89 7.29
CA LYS A 125 0.04 -22.48 7.29
C LYS A 125 -1.00 -21.55 6.68
N ALA A 126 -0.94 -20.24 6.95
CA ALA A 126 -1.88 -19.27 6.40
C ALA A 126 -2.00 -19.37 4.87
N MET A 127 -0.87 -19.53 4.16
CA MET A 127 -0.84 -19.67 2.69
C MET A 127 -1.56 -20.92 2.14
N SER A 128 -1.91 -21.88 2.99
CA SER A 128 -2.71 -23.07 2.64
C SER A 128 -4.19 -22.97 3.01
N LEU A 129 -4.59 -21.87 3.65
CA LEU A 129 -5.97 -21.62 4.05
C LEU A 129 -6.71 -20.80 2.97
N PRO A 130 -8.05 -20.88 2.95
CA PRO A 130 -8.89 -20.03 2.11
C PRO A 130 -8.53 -18.55 2.21
N GLY A 131 -8.26 -17.92 1.06
CA GLY A 131 -8.05 -16.48 0.93
C GLY A 131 -9.35 -15.72 0.70
N SER A 132 -9.23 -14.50 0.21
CA SER A 132 -10.36 -13.59 -0.03
C SER A 132 -10.91 -13.61 -1.46
N ARG A 133 -10.17 -14.17 -2.42
CA ARG A 133 -10.52 -14.13 -3.85
C ARG A 133 -11.36 -15.35 -4.23
N PRO A 134 -12.65 -15.18 -4.58
CA PRO A 134 -13.45 -16.27 -5.11
C PRO A 134 -12.96 -16.65 -6.52
N ASP A 135 -12.88 -17.94 -6.77
CA ASP A 135 -12.47 -18.49 -8.06
C ASP A 135 -13.28 -19.77 -8.34
N ILE A 136 -13.41 -20.12 -9.62
CA ILE A 136 -14.15 -21.29 -10.07
C ILE A 136 -13.19 -22.22 -10.80
N LEU A 137 -12.82 -23.32 -10.13
CA LEU A 137 -12.03 -24.36 -10.75
C LEU A 137 -12.94 -25.25 -11.60
N ARG A 138 -12.74 -25.19 -12.91
CA ARG A 138 -13.41 -26.08 -13.87
C ARG A 138 -12.67 -27.41 -13.91
N THR A 139 -13.32 -28.47 -13.43
CA THR A 139 -12.69 -29.79 -13.36
C THR A 139 -12.97 -30.58 -14.64
N ALA A 140 -11.93 -31.04 -15.34
CA ALA A 140 -12.09 -31.86 -16.55
C ALA A 140 -12.94 -33.11 -16.27
N ASN A 141 -14.12 -33.24 -16.90
CA ASN A 141 -15.01 -34.40 -16.71
C ASN A 141 -15.01 -35.40 -17.86
N VAL A 142 -14.23 -35.16 -18.92
CA VAL A 142 -14.08 -36.08 -20.05
C VAL A 142 -12.61 -36.47 -20.26
N PRO A 143 -12.29 -37.77 -20.40
CA PRO A 143 -10.99 -38.21 -20.86
C PRO A 143 -10.79 -37.83 -22.33
N GLY A 144 -9.60 -37.34 -22.68
CA GLY A 144 -9.23 -36.91 -24.02
C GLY A 144 -9.10 -35.39 -24.21
N PRO A 145 -8.56 -34.95 -25.36
CA PRO A 145 -8.52 -33.54 -25.75
C PRO A 145 -9.93 -33.02 -26.05
N SER A 146 -10.19 -31.74 -25.75
CA SER A 146 -11.46 -31.09 -26.08
C SER A 146 -11.72 -31.16 -27.60
N PRO A 147 -12.92 -31.59 -28.06
CA PRO A 147 -13.25 -31.68 -29.48
C PRO A 147 -13.14 -30.35 -30.24
N VAL A 148 -13.30 -29.22 -29.53
CA VAL A 148 -13.24 -27.86 -30.10
C VAL A 148 -11.90 -27.16 -29.86
N GLY A 149 -10.92 -27.82 -29.24
CA GLY A 149 -9.71 -27.18 -28.72
C GLY A 149 -10.01 -26.27 -27.52
N GLY A 150 -9.15 -26.29 -26.50
CA GLY A 150 -9.33 -25.50 -25.27
C GLY A 150 -9.34 -26.33 -23.99
N SER A 151 -9.52 -25.66 -22.83
CA SER A 151 -9.57 -26.28 -21.51
C SER A 151 -10.55 -27.44 -21.48
N LYS A 152 -10.11 -28.60 -20.96
CA LYS A 152 -10.94 -29.81 -20.84
C LYS A 152 -12.27 -29.44 -20.16
N GLY A 153 -13.36 -29.47 -20.91
CA GLY A 153 -14.68 -29.09 -20.43
C GLY A 153 -15.04 -29.88 -19.17
N GLY A 154 -15.22 -29.16 -18.08
CA GLY A 154 -15.81 -29.66 -16.86
C GLY A 154 -17.29 -29.37 -16.81
N THR A 155 -18.09 -30.33 -16.35
CA THR A 155 -19.49 -30.08 -15.98
C THR A 155 -19.67 -29.79 -14.50
N GLN A 156 -18.58 -29.91 -13.71
CA GLN A 156 -18.56 -29.59 -12.29
C GLN A 156 -17.62 -28.42 -12.04
N ASP A 157 -18.22 -27.33 -11.59
CA ASP A 157 -17.54 -26.13 -11.14
C ASP A 157 -17.34 -26.22 -9.63
N ARG A 158 -16.08 -26.13 -9.18
CA ARG A 158 -15.76 -26.06 -7.75
C ARG A 158 -15.43 -24.62 -7.40
N PHE A 159 -16.26 -24.02 -6.56
CA PHE A 159 -15.94 -22.74 -5.92
C PHE A 159 -14.75 -22.94 -4.98
N VAL A 160 -13.71 -22.15 -5.16
CA VAL A 160 -12.55 -22.07 -4.28
C VAL A 160 -12.32 -20.62 -3.86
N GLN A 161 -11.63 -20.46 -2.74
CA GLN A 161 -11.23 -19.16 -2.20
C GLN A 161 -9.71 -19.12 -2.19
N ASN A 162 -9.15 -18.48 -3.20
CA ASN A 162 -7.71 -18.34 -3.37
C ASN A 162 -7.23 -17.07 -2.66
N LEU A 163 -5.93 -17.01 -2.39
CA LEU A 163 -5.31 -15.75 -1.99
C LEU A 163 -5.36 -14.78 -3.18
N ASP A 164 -5.64 -13.52 -2.88
CA ASP A 164 -5.38 -12.42 -3.81
C ASP A 164 -3.90 -12.01 -3.79
N GLU A 165 -3.50 -11.12 -4.70
CA GLU A 165 -2.12 -10.66 -4.81
C GLU A 165 -1.64 -9.95 -3.53
N PHE A 166 -2.51 -9.21 -2.84
CA PHE A 166 -2.16 -8.50 -1.60
C PHE A 166 -1.94 -9.47 -0.43
N GLU A 167 -2.72 -10.54 -0.37
CA GLU A 167 -2.56 -11.64 0.60
C GLU A 167 -1.24 -12.37 0.35
N PHE A 168 -0.86 -12.64 -0.90
CA PHE A 168 0.46 -13.20 -1.22
C PHE A 168 1.62 -12.27 -0.86
N GLN A 169 1.49 -10.96 -1.15
CA GLN A 169 2.47 -9.96 -0.74
C GLN A 169 2.65 -9.97 0.78
N ALA A 170 1.56 -9.87 1.53
CA ALA A 170 1.58 -9.86 3.00
C ALA A 170 2.13 -11.17 3.57
N ALA A 171 1.73 -12.32 3.03
CA ALA A 171 2.22 -13.62 3.47
C ALA A 171 3.74 -13.74 3.34
N HIS A 172 4.27 -13.42 2.16
CA HIS A 172 5.70 -13.49 1.92
C HIS A 172 6.48 -12.46 2.73
N TYR A 173 5.96 -11.24 2.87
CA TYR A 173 6.56 -10.22 3.72
C TYR A 173 6.65 -10.69 5.19
N ASN A 174 5.55 -11.19 5.75
CA ASN A 174 5.50 -11.66 7.15
C ASN A 174 6.44 -12.87 7.38
N VAL A 175 6.51 -13.80 6.41
CA VAL A 175 7.47 -14.92 6.44
C VAL A 175 8.91 -14.41 6.39
N ALA A 176 9.18 -13.36 5.61
CA ALA A 176 10.51 -12.74 5.57
C ALA A 176 10.90 -12.12 6.91
N CYS A 177 10.01 -11.35 7.55
CA CYS A 177 10.23 -10.80 8.89
C CYS A 177 10.52 -11.91 9.90
N ALA A 178 9.73 -12.98 9.92
CA ALA A 178 9.95 -14.10 10.83
C ALA A 178 11.31 -14.78 10.59
N HIS A 179 11.70 -15.01 9.34
CA HIS A 179 13.02 -15.55 9.01
C HIS A 179 14.16 -14.61 9.40
N ALA A 180 14.00 -13.31 9.18
CA ALA A 180 14.99 -12.30 9.56
C ALA A 180 15.21 -12.31 11.07
N CYS A 181 14.15 -12.29 11.88
CA CYS A 181 14.26 -12.36 13.33
C CYS A 181 14.89 -13.68 13.85
N LEU A 182 14.81 -14.76 13.07
CA LEU A 182 15.48 -16.04 13.36
C LEU A 182 16.94 -16.09 12.85
N GLY A 183 17.43 -15.05 12.18
CA GLY A 183 18.77 -15.00 11.60
C GLY A 183 18.91 -15.72 10.25
N ASN A 184 17.81 -16.19 9.65
CA ASN A 184 17.81 -16.90 8.38
C ASN A 184 17.83 -15.93 7.19
N VAL A 185 18.94 -15.22 7.00
CA VAL A 185 19.11 -14.15 6.01
C VAL A 185 18.68 -14.57 4.60
N GLY A 186 19.12 -15.73 4.14
CA GLY A 186 18.81 -16.21 2.79
C GLY A 186 17.31 -16.43 2.56
N ASP A 187 16.62 -17.07 3.51
CA ASP A 187 15.19 -17.32 3.42
C ASP A 187 14.38 -16.03 3.53
N ALA A 188 14.84 -15.08 4.35
CA ALA A 188 14.22 -13.78 4.48
C ALA A 188 14.27 -13.00 3.16
N VAL A 189 15.46 -12.91 2.53
CA VAL A 189 15.64 -12.24 1.23
C VAL A 189 14.83 -12.93 0.13
N ASN A 190 14.80 -14.27 0.11
CA ASN A 190 14.00 -15.01 -0.87
C ASN A 190 12.50 -14.72 -0.74
N ASN A 191 11.99 -14.57 0.48
CA ASN A 191 10.58 -14.24 0.69
C ASN A 191 10.28 -12.76 0.39
N LEU A 192 11.17 -11.82 0.71
CA LEU A 192 11.03 -10.44 0.25
C LEU A 192 10.96 -10.35 -1.28
N GLN A 193 11.81 -11.09 -1.98
CA GLN A 193 11.77 -11.16 -3.43
C GLN A 193 10.40 -11.62 -3.93
N LYS A 194 9.83 -12.68 -3.35
CA LYS A 194 8.49 -13.15 -3.73
C LYS A 194 7.42 -12.09 -3.47
N ALA A 195 7.47 -11.40 -2.33
CA ALA A 195 6.55 -10.29 -2.05
C ALA A 195 6.63 -9.21 -3.15
N PHE A 196 7.83 -8.87 -3.61
CA PHE A 196 8.02 -7.91 -4.70
C PHE A 196 7.51 -8.42 -6.04
N GLU A 197 7.70 -9.71 -6.33
CA GLU A 197 7.15 -10.38 -7.53
C GLU A 197 5.61 -10.37 -7.55
N TYR A 198 4.97 -10.44 -6.39
CA TYR A 198 3.52 -10.26 -6.26
C TYR A 198 3.06 -8.79 -6.26
N GLY A 199 3.97 -7.83 -6.40
CA GLY A 199 3.67 -6.41 -6.60
C GLY A 199 3.81 -5.53 -5.36
N PHE A 200 4.46 -6.00 -4.29
CA PHE A 200 4.82 -5.12 -3.17
C PHE A 200 5.86 -4.09 -3.64
N ASP A 201 5.56 -2.80 -3.48
CA ASP A 201 6.36 -1.69 -4.00
C ASP A 201 6.79 -0.66 -2.93
N ASN A 202 6.40 -0.85 -1.67
CA ASN A 202 6.77 0.03 -0.58
C ASN A 202 8.16 -0.31 -0.01
N PHE A 203 9.19 -0.13 -0.84
CA PHE A 203 10.59 -0.40 -0.49
C PHE A 203 11.14 0.49 0.64
N ALA A 204 10.50 1.63 0.90
CA ALA A 204 10.83 2.47 2.05
C ALA A 204 10.49 1.77 3.36
N THR A 205 9.33 1.08 3.42
CA THR A 205 8.95 0.26 4.57
C THR A 205 9.94 -0.87 4.79
N VAL A 206 10.36 -1.59 3.75
CA VAL A 206 11.35 -2.69 3.88
C VAL A 206 12.66 -2.20 4.52
N ARG A 207 13.15 -1.02 4.14
CA ARG A 207 14.40 -0.46 4.71
C ARG A 207 14.26 0.04 6.14
N ALA A 208 13.08 0.53 6.48
CA ALA A 208 12.80 1.03 7.82
C ALA A 208 12.28 -0.06 8.76
N ASP A 209 12.08 -1.29 8.25
CA ASP A 209 11.48 -2.36 9.01
C ASP A 209 12.49 -2.90 10.04
N PRO A 210 12.22 -2.71 11.33
CA PRO A 210 13.07 -3.18 12.42
C PRO A 210 13.24 -4.71 12.43
N ASP A 211 12.24 -5.48 12.00
CA ASP A 211 12.30 -6.94 11.99
C ASP A 211 13.22 -7.44 10.87
N LEU A 212 13.48 -6.62 9.85
CA LEU A 212 14.42 -6.86 8.76
C LEU A 212 15.79 -6.23 9.00
N GLY A 213 16.01 -5.59 10.16
CA GLY A 213 17.20 -4.80 10.44
C GLY A 213 18.51 -5.59 10.33
N ASN A 214 18.49 -6.90 10.61
CA ASN A 214 19.67 -7.75 10.46
C ASN A 214 20.01 -8.12 9.01
N LEU A 215 19.14 -7.79 8.05
CA LEU A 215 19.40 -7.95 6.62
C LEU A 215 20.16 -6.75 6.05
N GLU A 216 20.12 -5.59 6.72
CA GLU A 216 20.79 -4.38 6.25
C GLU A 216 22.31 -4.58 6.18
N GLY A 217 22.90 -4.20 5.04
CA GLY A 217 24.33 -4.40 4.77
C GLY A 217 24.73 -5.83 4.41
N THR A 218 23.79 -6.78 4.36
CA THR A 218 24.05 -8.10 3.78
C THR A 218 24.10 -7.99 2.25
N ARG A 219 25.01 -8.74 1.63
CA ARG A 219 25.21 -8.72 0.18
C ARG A 219 23.95 -9.13 -0.58
N GLU A 220 23.21 -10.09 -0.04
CA GLU A 220 22.00 -10.65 -0.61
C GLU A 220 20.85 -9.62 -0.62
N PHE A 221 20.65 -8.93 0.51
CA PHE A 221 19.65 -7.87 0.62
C PHE A 221 20.00 -6.66 -0.25
N ASP A 222 21.26 -6.21 -0.24
CA ASP A 222 21.72 -5.10 -1.07
C ASP A 222 21.52 -5.40 -2.57
N ALA A 223 21.79 -6.63 -3.00
CA ALA A 223 21.57 -7.07 -4.38
C ALA A 223 20.08 -7.06 -4.74
N LEU A 224 19.21 -7.53 -3.83
CA LEU A 224 17.76 -7.49 -3.99
C LEU A 224 17.27 -6.03 -4.12
N MET A 225 17.63 -5.18 -3.17
CA MET A 225 17.18 -3.78 -3.17
C MET A 225 17.72 -3.00 -4.37
N LYS A 226 18.95 -3.26 -4.81
CA LYS A 226 19.49 -2.68 -6.05
C LYS A 226 18.69 -3.08 -7.29
N LYS A 227 18.18 -4.32 -7.34
CA LYS A 227 17.37 -4.83 -8.45
C LYS A 227 16.00 -4.16 -8.51
N TRP A 228 15.34 -4.02 -7.36
CA TRP A 228 13.93 -3.58 -7.31
C TRP A 228 13.76 -2.07 -7.04
N ASP A 229 14.69 -1.43 -6.33
CA ASP A 229 14.68 0.01 -6.06
C ASP A 229 16.08 0.65 -6.20
N PRO A 230 16.58 0.80 -7.44
CA PRO A 230 17.92 1.34 -7.71
C PRO A 230 18.07 2.84 -7.40
N LYS A 231 17.00 3.57 -7.02
CA LYS A 231 16.98 5.04 -6.94
C LYS A 231 17.11 5.64 -5.54
N SER A 232 17.33 4.87 -4.47
CA SER A 232 17.39 5.44 -3.12
C SER A 232 18.68 6.24 -2.77
N ARG A 233 19.62 6.45 -3.70
CA ARG A 233 20.73 7.41 -3.51
C ARG A 233 20.33 8.80 -3.99
N GLY A 234 19.67 9.58 -3.13
CA GLY A 234 19.24 10.93 -3.50
C GLY A 234 18.73 11.84 -2.39
N ILE A 235 19.42 11.92 -1.24
CA ILE A 235 19.23 13.05 -0.30
C ILE A 235 20.53 13.57 0.35
N MET A 236 21.69 12.98 0.03
CA MET A 236 22.99 13.37 0.60
C MET A 236 23.96 13.93 -0.45
N GLY A 237 23.51 14.93 -1.22
CA GLY A 237 24.32 15.54 -2.27
C GLY A 237 23.97 16.98 -2.67
N LEU A 238 23.04 17.66 -2.00
CA LEU A 238 22.55 18.99 -2.43
C LEU A 238 22.85 20.15 -1.48
N PHE A 239 23.64 19.96 -0.41
CA PHE A 239 23.99 21.04 0.54
C PHE A 239 25.49 21.13 0.86
N GLY A 240 26.35 20.89 -0.12
CA GLY A 240 27.79 21.00 0.04
C GLY A 240 28.46 21.72 -1.13
N LYS A 241 28.32 23.05 -1.16
CA LYS A 241 29.30 24.02 -1.69
C LYS A 241 28.85 25.44 -1.36
#